data_AF-A0A7V6GMW0-F1
#
_entry.id   AF-A0A7V6GMW0-F1
#
_cell.length_a   1.000
_cell.length_b   1.000
_cell.length_c   1.000
_cell.angle_alpha   90.00
_cell.angle_beta   90.00
_cell.angle_gamma   90.00
#
_symmetry.space_group_name_H-M   'P 1'
#
loop_
_entity.id
_entity.type
_entity.pdbx_description
1 polymer ?
#
loop_
_entity_poly.entity_id
_entity_poly.type
_entity_poly.pdbx_seq_one_letter_code
_entity_poly.pdbx_strand_id
1 'polypeptide(L)'
;MGKLNSVSIEYYRLKSLFDSVDQTKAELVDNLLNEAAFMKVQLSNLRTHIQTHGAIQFSTKGDQRQTEAADIFSSKLVCADCGGFYGKKKWHSNTSYERFVYQCNSKFQKGKCRCQTPQLTEAEIKEKFIETYNLTMEDKERITNDLKEVINLLTDTTELEKGIERINAELSVVVELAAKTIKKNSKSNEDSVDYENKHQNLVERYKILSCELDKLSKGKTDKENKETRMKSFLSVIYKSEDMLNSWNERIWMLMVEKAIIQRDKRIKFILYGNHNIEQI
;
A
#
# COMPACT_ATOMS: atom_id res chain seq x y z
N MET A 1 12.27 4.27 -25.50
CA MET A 1 12.24 5.49 -26.34
C MET A 1 11.39 6.63 -25.76
N GLY A 2 10.29 6.41 -25.03
CA GLY A 2 9.42 7.50 -24.54
C GLY A 2 9.98 8.42 -23.45
N LYS A 3 10.77 7.91 -22.48
CA LYS A 3 11.29 8.71 -21.34
C LYS A 3 12.33 9.77 -21.74
N LEU A 4 13.22 9.45 -22.68
CA LEU A 4 14.22 10.39 -23.21
C LEU A 4 13.52 11.57 -23.93
N ASN A 5 12.46 11.28 -24.69
CA ASN A 5 11.69 12.29 -25.42
C ASN A 5 10.98 13.29 -24.48
N SER A 6 10.42 12.82 -23.36
CA SER A 6 9.75 13.70 -22.39
C SER A 6 10.69 14.65 -21.63
N VAL A 7 11.92 14.21 -21.36
CA VAL A 7 12.95 15.06 -20.72
C VAL A 7 13.41 16.13 -21.70
N SER A 8 13.67 15.76 -22.95
CA SER A 8 14.05 16.71 -24.00
C SER A 8 12.97 17.78 -24.23
N ILE A 9 11.68 17.42 -24.26
CA ILE A 9 10.58 18.39 -24.43
C ILE A 9 10.54 19.41 -23.28
N GLU A 10 10.63 18.95 -22.03
CA GLU A 10 10.58 19.85 -20.88
C GLU A 10 11.83 20.72 -20.77
N TYR A 11 12.99 20.20 -21.16
CA TYR A 11 14.22 20.96 -21.27
C TYR A 11 14.10 22.12 -22.28
N TYR A 12 13.60 21.86 -23.50
CA TYR A 12 13.43 22.92 -24.50
C TYR A 12 12.39 23.97 -24.08
N ARG A 13 11.33 23.56 -23.37
CA ARG A 13 10.36 24.50 -22.76
C ARG A 13 11.00 25.37 -21.68
N LEU A 14 11.82 24.79 -20.81
CA LEU A 14 12.50 25.56 -19.76
C LEU A 14 13.52 26.51 -20.39
N LYS A 15 14.24 26.07 -21.42
CA LYS A 15 15.19 26.89 -22.17
C LYS A 15 14.55 28.12 -22.82
N SER A 16 13.35 27.99 -23.40
CA SER A 16 12.63 29.13 -24.01
C SER A 16 12.21 30.22 -22.99
N LEU A 17 12.21 29.91 -21.69
CA LEU A 17 11.92 30.91 -20.64
C LEU A 17 13.13 31.82 -20.34
N PHE A 18 14.30 31.48 -20.88
CA PHE A 18 15.58 32.17 -20.64
C PHE A 18 16.20 32.74 -21.92
N ASP A 19 15.39 32.99 -22.97
CA ASP A 19 15.82 33.46 -24.30
C ASP A 19 16.56 34.82 -24.29
N SER A 20 16.57 35.54 -23.16
CA SER A 20 17.28 36.81 -22.97
C SER A 20 18.60 36.71 -22.19
N VAL A 21 19.06 35.50 -21.86
CA VAL A 21 20.27 35.29 -21.04
C VAL A 21 21.54 35.25 -21.90
N ASP A 22 22.56 36.00 -21.48
CA ASP A 22 23.90 36.13 -22.08
C ASP A 22 24.53 34.77 -22.47
N GLN A 23 24.91 34.65 -23.74
CA GLN A 23 25.42 33.44 -24.41
C GLN A 23 26.66 32.84 -23.74
N THR A 24 27.40 33.62 -22.94
CA THR A 24 28.58 33.17 -22.19
C THR A 24 28.28 32.32 -20.95
N LYS A 25 27.00 32.20 -20.53
CA LYS A 25 26.55 31.35 -19.40
C LYS A 25 25.69 30.15 -19.85
N ALA A 26 25.55 29.94 -21.15
CA ALA A 26 24.57 29.05 -21.77
C ALA A 26 24.69 27.58 -21.31
N GLU A 27 25.90 27.07 -21.14
CA GLU A 27 26.14 25.65 -20.85
C GLU A 27 25.80 25.26 -19.41
N LEU A 28 26.06 26.17 -18.47
CA LEU A 28 25.70 25.97 -17.06
C LEU A 28 24.19 26.06 -16.85
N VAL A 29 23.57 27.02 -17.52
CA VAL A 29 22.12 27.20 -17.54
C VAL A 29 21.48 25.99 -18.21
N ASP A 30 22.02 25.50 -19.33
CA ASP A 30 21.55 24.28 -20.00
C ASP A 30 21.63 23.05 -19.10
N ASN A 31 22.72 22.87 -18.35
CA ASN A 31 22.87 21.73 -17.45
C ASN A 31 21.87 21.81 -16.29
N LEU A 32 21.69 22.98 -15.68
CA LEU A 32 20.68 23.18 -14.63
C LEU A 32 19.25 23.02 -15.17
N LEU A 33 18.98 23.43 -16.41
CA LEU A 33 17.69 23.26 -17.07
C LEU A 33 17.44 21.79 -17.44
N ASN A 34 18.47 21.05 -17.87
CA ASN A 34 18.40 19.61 -18.12
C ASN A 34 18.17 18.83 -16.82
N GLU A 35 18.84 19.21 -15.73
CA GLU A 35 18.67 18.60 -14.41
C GLU A 35 17.28 18.91 -13.84
N ALA A 36 16.81 20.16 -13.98
CA ALA A 36 15.45 20.55 -13.59
C ALA A 36 14.38 19.84 -14.45
N ALA A 37 14.60 19.70 -15.76
CA ALA A 37 13.72 18.95 -16.66
C ALA A 37 13.68 17.46 -16.28
N PHE A 38 14.83 16.87 -16.00
CA PHE A 38 14.94 15.48 -15.56
C PHE A 38 14.24 15.25 -14.23
N MET A 39 14.51 16.07 -13.21
CA MET A 39 13.85 16.00 -11.90
C MET A 39 12.34 16.23 -12.02
N LYS A 40 11.88 17.19 -12.83
CA LYS A 40 10.45 17.45 -13.04
C LYS A 40 9.74 16.31 -13.76
N VAL A 41 10.39 15.69 -14.75
CA VAL A 41 9.85 14.50 -15.44
C VAL A 41 9.87 13.28 -14.52
N GLN A 42 10.87 13.14 -13.64
CA GLN A 42 10.86 12.08 -12.62
C GLN A 42 9.76 12.30 -11.57
N LEU A 43 9.57 13.53 -11.08
CA LEU A 43 8.50 13.88 -10.15
C LEU A 43 7.12 13.73 -10.79
N SER A 44 6.95 14.09 -12.06
CA SER A 44 5.68 13.88 -12.78
C SER A 44 5.42 12.40 -13.03
N ASN A 45 6.45 11.61 -13.36
CA ASN A 45 6.31 10.15 -13.48
C ASN A 45 6.00 9.51 -12.12
N LEU A 46 6.64 9.94 -11.04
CA LEU A 46 6.35 9.48 -9.68
C LEU A 46 4.95 9.89 -9.24
N ARG A 47 4.52 11.12 -9.53
CA ARG A 47 3.16 11.61 -9.26
C ARG A 47 2.12 10.85 -10.08
N THR A 48 2.39 10.58 -11.36
CA THR A 48 1.52 9.75 -12.20
C THR A 48 1.50 8.32 -11.68
N HIS A 49 2.64 7.78 -11.24
CA HIS A 49 2.74 6.45 -10.63
C HIS A 49 1.96 6.38 -9.31
N ILE A 50 2.02 7.42 -8.48
CA ILE A 50 1.22 7.55 -7.26
C ILE A 50 -0.27 7.76 -7.60
N GLN A 51 -0.62 8.49 -8.64
CA GLN A 51 -2.03 8.65 -9.06
C GLN A 51 -2.60 7.36 -9.70
N THR A 52 -1.77 6.57 -10.38
CA THR A 52 -2.17 5.33 -11.06
C THR A 52 -2.07 4.09 -10.16
N HIS A 53 -1.16 4.08 -9.19
CA HIS A 53 -0.87 2.93 -8.31
C HIS A 53 -0.85 3.25 -6.80
N GLY A 54 -0.78 4.52 -6.41
CA GLY A 54 -0.75 4.98 -5.01
C GLY A 54 -2.07 5.61 -4.52
N ALA A 55 -3.05 5.83 -5.39
CA ALA A 55 -4.42 6.03 -4.97
C ALA A 55 -4.97 4.67 -4.52
N ILE A 56 -5.42 4.59 -3.26
CA ILE A 56 -6.50 3.65 -2.95
C ILE A 56 -7.62 4.00 -3.93
N GLN A 57 -7.81 3.15 -4.93
CA GLN A 57 -8.94 3.26 -5.84
C GLN A 57 -10.21 2.96 -5.05
N PHE A 58 -10.80 3.99 -4.43
CA PHE A 58 -12.24 4.00 -4.28
C PHE A 58 -12.79 4.27 -5.67
N SER A 59 -13.14 3.20 -6.39
CA SER A 59 -13.86 3.31 -7.66
C SER A 59 -15.17 4.05 -7.41
N THR A 60 -15.29 5.27 -7.93
CA THR A 60 -16.56 6.01 -8.05
C THR A 60 -17.28 5.69 -9.37
N LYS A 61 -16.78 4.73 -10.16
CA LYS A 61 -17.52 4.10 -11.25
C LYS A 61 -17.97 2.70 -10.82
N GLY A 62 -18.96 2.70 -9.94
CA GLY A 62 -19.60 1.48 -9.46
C GLY A 62 -21.11 1.60 -9.30
N ASP A 63 -21.71 2.76 -9.54
CA ASP A 63 -23.15 2.94 -9.27
C ASP A 63 -24.08 2.36 -10.36
N GLN A 64 -23.53 1.90 -11.49
CA GLN A 64 -24.30 1.22 -12.53
C GLN A 64 -23.45 0.18 -13.27
N ARG A 65 -23.18 -0.94 -12.60
CA ARG A 65 -22.94 -2.27 -13.22
C ARG A 65 -22.86 -3.31 -12.10
N GLN A 66 -24.03 -3.77 -11.66
CA GLN A 66 -24.15 -5.07 -11.01
C GLN A 66 -23.68 -6.14 -12.00
N THR A 67 -22.51 -6.71 -11.76
CA THR A 67 -22.16 -8.06 -12.21
C THR A 67 -21.83 -8.87 -10.97
N GLU A 68 -22.20 -10.15 -10.98
CA GLU A 68 -22.09 -11.13 -9.90
C GLU A 68 -20.64 -11.48 -9.50
N ALA A 69 -19.71 -10.50 -9.48
CA ALA A 69 -18.28 -10.70 -9.68
C ALA A 69 -17.35 -10.33 -8.51
N ALA A 70 -17.86 -10.01 -7.31
CA ALA A 70 -17.03 -9.99 -6.10
C ALA A 70 -17.83 -10.50 -4.90
N ASP A 71 -17.71 -11.80 -4.66
CA ASP A 71 -18.26 -12.43 -3.47
C ASP A 71 -17.55 -11.90 -2.21
N ILE A 72 -18.31 -11.33 -1.27
CA ILE A 72 -17.87 -10.60 -0.08
C ILE A 72 -16.99 -11.40 0.89
N PHE A 73 -16.98 -12.73 0.76
CA PHE A 73 -16.19 -13.64 1.58
C PHE A 73 -14.88 -14.05 0.91
N SER A 74 -14.82 -14.05 -0.42
CA SER A 74 -13.70 -14.58 -1.21
C SER A 74 -12.35 -13.91 -0.91
N SER A 75 -12.36 -12.63 -0.50
CA SER A 75 -11.17 -11.85 -0.15
C SER A 75 -10.78 -11.92 1.33
N LYS A 76 -11.57 -12.58 2.18
CA LYS A 76 -11.39 -12.61 3.64
C LYS A 76 -11.27 -14.01 4.22
N LEU A 77 -11.89 -15.03 3.61
CA LEU A 77 -11.83 -16.41 4.09
C LEU A 77 -10.49 -17.07 3.74
N VAL A 78 -9.76 -17.52 4.76
CA VAL A 78 -8.40 -18.06 4.63
C VAL A 78 -8.34 -19.49 5.18
N CYS A 79 -7.62 -20.37 4.48
CA CYS A 79 -7.37 -21.75 4.91
C CYS A 79 -6.27 -21.81 5.98
N ALA A 80 -6.57 -22.39 7.15
CA ALA A 80 -5.58 -22.60 8.20
C ALA A 80 -4.41 -23.51 7.77
N ASP A 81 -4.66 -24.48 6.88
CA ASP A 81 -3.62 -25.43 6.46
C ASP A 81 -2.60 -24.83 5.49
N CYS A 82 -3.03 -23.98 4.55
CA CYS A 82 -2.15 -23.52 3.46
C CYS A 82 -2.08 -22.00 3.29
N GLY A 83 -2.78 -21.22 4.12
CA GLY A 83 -2.85 -19.75 4.04
C GLY A 83 -3.54 -19.22 2.78
N GLY A 84 -4.04 -20.08 1.90
CA GLY A 84 -4.70 -19.69 0.65
C GLY A 84 -6.17 -19.33 0.87
N PHE A 85 -6.72 -18.51 -0.02
CA PHE A 85 -8.12 -18.08 0.05
C PHE A 85 -9.11 -19.20 -0.28
N TYR A 86 -10.28 -19.12 0.34
CA TYR A 86 -11.46 -19.87 -0.08
C TYR A 86 -12.09 -19.21 -1.31
N GLY A 87 -12.84 -19.98 -2.09
CA GLY A 87 -13.67 -19.47 -3.17
C GLY A 87 -15.04 -20.13 -3.17
N LYS A 88 -16.04 -19.38 -3.65
CA LYS A 88 -17.40 -19.88 -3.88
C LYS A 88 -17.40 -20.93 -4.99
N LYS A 89 -17.97 -22.10 -4.70
CA LYS A 89 -18.11 -23.25 -5.60
C LYS A 89 -19.58 -23.62 -5.68
N LYS A 90 -20.07 -23.91 -6.89
CA LYS A 90 -21.39 -24.49 -7.11
C LYS A 90 -21.31 -26.00 -6.94
N TRP A 91 -22.19 -26.58 -6.13
CA TRP A 91 -22.32 -28.00 -5.87
C TRP A 91 -23.69 -28.50 -6.33
N HIS A 92 -23.75 -29.74 -6.84
CA HIS A 92 -24.96 -30.35 -7.41
C HIS A 92 -25.63 -29.52 -8.51
N SER A 93 -24.82 -29.01 -9.44
CA SER A 93 -25.30 -28.26 -10.61
C SER A 93 -26.40 -29.01 -11.37
N ASN A 94 -27.39 -28.27 -11.88
CA ASN A 94 -28.51 -28.82 -12.67
C ASN A 94 -29.41 -29.79 -11.88
N THR A 95 -29.50 -29.65 -10.56
CA THR A 95 -30.43 -30.41 -9.70
C THR A 95 -31.18 -29.48 -8.75
N SER A 96 -32.29 -29.95 -8.17
CA SER A 96 -33.03 -29.22 -7.12
C SER A 96 -32.23 -29.01 -5.83
N TYR A 97 -31.08 -29.67 -5.69
CA TYR A 97 -30.16 -29.55 -4.55
C TYR A 97 -28.96 -28.64 -4.86
N GLU A 98 -29.02 -27.86 -5.95
CA GLU A 98 -27.97 -26.90 -6.29
C GLU A 98 -27.73 -25.93 -5.12
N ARG A 99 -26.47 -25.84 -4.70
CA ARG A 99 -26.06 -24.96 -3.60
C ARG A 99 -24.68 -24.38 -3.80
N PHE A 100 -24.43 -23.23 -3.19
CA PHE A 100 -23.11 -22.63 -3.13
C PHE A 100 -22.43 -22.95 -1.80
N VAL A 101 -21.14 -23.28 -1.89
CA VAL A 101 -20.27 -23.57 -0.76
C VAL A 101 -18.94 -22.86 -0.94
N TYR A 102 -18.29 -22.54 0.15
CA TYR A 102 -16.95 -21.98 0.20
C TYR A 102 -15.97 -23.09 0.48
N GLN A 103 -14.96 -23.23 -0.38
CA GLN A 103 -13.90 -24.22 -0.22
C GLN A 103 -12.53 -23.61 -0.53
N CYS A 104 -11.49 -24.03 0.20
CA CYS A 104 -10.11 -23.66 -0.09
C CYS A 104 -9.78 -23.92 -1.57
N ASN A 105 -9.37 -22.85 -2.29
CA ASN A 105 -9.07 -22.95 -3.72
C ASN A 105 -7.88 -23.86 -4.02
N SER A 106 -6.96 -24.00 -3.06
CA SER A 106 -5.77 -24.83 -3.21
C SER A 106 -5.89 -26.21 -2.56
N LYS A 107 -7.10 -26.65 -2.19
CA LYS A 107 -7.34 -27.90 -1.46
C LYS A 107 -6.75 -29.12 -2.16
N PHE A 108 -6.83 -29.16 -3.50
CA PHE A 108 -6.39 -30.27 -4.35
C PHE A 108 -5.20 -29.89 -5.24
N GLN A 109 -4.46 -28.84 -4.89
CA GLN A 109 -3.32 -28.40 -5.70
C GLN A 109 -2.25 -29.51 -5.76
N LYS A 110 -1.78 -29.83 -6.97
CA LYS A 110 -0.73 -30.82 -7.18
C LYS A 110 0.59 -30.35 -6.55
N GLY A 111 1.39 -31.29 -6.02
CA GLY A 111 2.70 -31.01 -5.44
C GLY A 111 2.69 -30.56 -3.97
N LYS A 112 1.55 -30.65 -3.27
CA LYS A 112 1.47 -30.41 -1.81
C LYS A 112 0.45 -31.31 -1.13
N CYS A 113 0.53 -31.42 0.19
CA CYS A 113 -0.44 -32.14 1.00
C CYS A 113 -1.85 -31.53 0.86
N ARG A 114 -2.87 -32.39 0.73
CA ARG A 114 -4.27 -31.97 0.64
C ARG A 114 -4.71 -31.29 1.93
N CYS A 115 -5.31 -30.09 1.81
CA CYS A 115 -5.88 -29.39 2.96
C CYS A 115 -7.09 -30.15 3.53
N GLN A 116 -7.15 -30.25 4.84
CA GLN A 116 -8.19 -30.93 5.62
C GLN A 116 -9.29 -29.97 6.07
N THR A 117 -9.08 -28.66 5.98
CA THR A 117 -10.10 -27.65 6.30
C THR A 117 -11.41 -27.90 5.54
N PRO A 118 -12.59 -27.79 6.21
CA PRO A 118 -13.87 -28.17 5.64
C PRO A 118 -14.38 -27.12 4.64
N GLN A 119 -15.48 -27.44 3.97
CA GLN A 119 -16.28 -26.44 3.27
C GLN A 119 -17.30 -25.79 4.21
N LEU A 120 -17.75 -24.59 3.86
CA LEU A 120 -18.78 -23.87 4.60
C LEU A 120 -19.87 -23.36 3.67
N THR A 121 -21.09 -23.22 4.16
CA THR A 121 -22.13 -22.45 3.46
C THR A 121 -22.04 -20.98 3.83
N GLU A 122 -22.69 -20.13 3.04
CA GLU A 122 -22.80 -18.71 3.35
C GLU A 122 -23.49 -18.46 4.70
N ALA A 123 -24.56 -19.21 4.98
CA ALA A 123 -25.30 -19.11 6.25
C ALA A 123 -24.38 -19.43 7.45
N GLU A 124 -23.61 -20.52 7.36
CA GLU A 124 -22.69 -20.92 8.43
C GLU A 124 -21.62 -19.86 8.71
N ILE A 125 -21.12 -19.16 7.68
CA ILE A 125 -20.13 -18.10 7.86
C ILE A 125 -20.78 -16.89 8.55
N LYS A 126 -22.00 -16.51 8.12
CA LYS A 126 -22.75 -15.37 8.67
C LYS A 126 -23.13 -15.60 10.13
N GLU A 127 -23.67 -16.78 10.45
CA GLU A 127 -24.04 -17.17 11.82
C GLU A 127 -22.83 -17.12 12.75
N LYS A 128 -21.73 -17.78 12.35
CA LYS A 128 -20.48 -17.76 13.13
C LYS A 128 -19.92 -16.36 13.34
N PHE A 129 -20.04 -15.48 12.35
CA PHE A 129 -19.62 -14.09 12.50
C PHE A 129 -20.49 -13.35 13.53
N ILE A 130 -21.82 -13.47 13.45
CA ILE A 130 -22.75 -12.82 14.37
C ILE A 130 -22.52 -13.30 15.81
N GLU A 131 -22.38 -14.61 16.02
CA GLU A 131 -22.05 -15.20 17.32
C GLU A 131 -20.75 -14.61 17.89
N THR A 132 -19.69 -14.61 17.07
CA THR A 132 -18.37 -14.10 17.51
C THR A 132 -18.40 -12.60 17.77
N TYR A 133 -19.10 -11.83 16.94
CA TYR A 133 -19.27 -10.39 17.12
C TYR A 133 -19.95 -10.09 18.44
N ASN A 134 -21.06 -10.77 18.76
CA ASN A 134 -21.81 -10.53 19.98
C ASN A 134 -20.96 -10.81 21.23
N LEU A 135 -20.22 -11.93 21.24
CA LEU A 135 -19.26 -12.24 22.32
C LEU A 135 -18.15 -11.19 22.44
N THR A 136 -17.69 -10.66 21.31
CA THR A 136 -16.63 -9.64 21.28
C THR A 136 -17.14 -8.30 21.85
N MET A 137 -18.38 -7.92 21.52
CA MET A 137 -18.96 -6.65 21.93
C MET A 137 -19.38 -6.60 23.40
N GLU A 138 -19.45 -7.73 24.11
CA GLU A 138 -19.58 -7.74 25.58
C GLU A 138 -18.42 -6.98 26.26
N ASP A 139 -17.23 -6.99 25.65
CA ASP A 139 -16.01 -6.34 26.15
C ASP A 139 -15.60 -5.13 25.29
N LYS A 140 -16.61 -4.44 24.72
CA LYS A 140 -16.43 -3.31 23.79
C LYS A 140 -15.56 -2.21 24.36
N GLU A 141 -15.67 -1.90 25.65
CA GLU A 141 -14.88 -0.84 26.29
C GLU A 141 -13.39 -1.17 26.28
N ARG A 142 -13.00 -2.40 26.67
CA ARG A 142 -11.61 -2.81 26.65
C ARG A 142 -11.03 -2.78 25.24
N ILE A 143 -11.76 -3.33 24.26
CA ILE A 143 -11.32 -3.31 22.85
C ILE A 143 -11.12 -1.88 22.36
N THR A 144 -12.04 -0.99 22.70
CA THR A 144 -11.97 0.42 22.32
C THR A 144 -10.75 1.11 22.94
N ASN A 145 -10.41 0.78 24.19
CA ASN A 145 -9.24 1.32 24.86
C ASN A 145 -7.92 0.76 24.31
N ASP A 146 -7.83 -0.56 24.11
CA ASP A 146 -6.67 -1.20 23.49
C ASP A 146 -6.39 -0.60 22.10
N LEU A 147 -7.43 -0.39 21.27
CA LEU A 147 -7.31 0.28 19.97
C LEU A 147 -6.76 1.70 20.08
N LYS A 148 -7.20 2.49 21.06
CA LYS A 148 -6.68 3.85 21.27
C LYS A 148 -5.20 3.84 21.62
N GLU A 149 -4.76 2.90 22.46
CA GLU A 149 -3.35 2.76 22.80
C GLU A 149 -2.50 2.41 21.57
N VAL A 150 -2.96 1.46 20.76
CA VAL A 150 -2.27 1.10 19.52
C VAL A 150 -2.26 2.27 18.52
N ILE A 151 -3.36 3.02 18.39
CA ILE A 151 -3.41 4.23 17.55
C ILE A 151 -2.34 5.22 18.02
N ASN A 152 -2.25 5.51 19.33
CA ASN A 152 -1.27 6.44 19.86
C ASN A 152 0.18 6.01 19.55
N LEU A 153 0.48 4.71 19.63
CA LEU A 153 1.79 4.16 19.25
C LEU A 153 2.10 4.28 17.75
N LEU A 154 1.07 4.21 16.89
CA LEU A 154 1.22 4.37 15.44
C LEU A 154 1.40 5.83 15.04
N THR A 155 0.72 6.75 15.73
CA THR A 155 0.81 8.20 15.46
C THR A 155 2.19 8.77 15.80
N ASP A 156 3.00 8.10 16.64
CA ASP A 156 4.39 8.49 16.82
C ASP A 156 5.25 8.12 15.60
N THR A 157 5.36 9.09 14.69
CA THR A 157 6.20 9.07 13.47
C THR A 157 7.47 9.90 13.63
N THR A 158 7.76 10.42 14.82
CA THR A 158 8.81 11.41 15.07
C THR A 158 10.19 10.96 14.57
N GLU A 159 10.59 9.72 14.86
CA GLU A 159 11.90 9.21 14.44
C GLU A 159 12.00 8.97 12.93
N LEU A 160 10.89 8.58 12.29
CA LEU A 160 10.83 8.45 10.83
C LEU A 160 10.95 9.82 10.16
N GLU A 161 10.28 10.84 10.71
CA GLU A 161 10.33 12.21 10.22
C GLU A 161 11.73 12.82 10.35
N LYS A 162 12.37 12.69 11.51
CA LYS A 162 13.77 13.10 11.70
C LYS A 162 14.72 12.41 10.72
N GLY A 163 14.50 11.11 10.46
CA GLY A 163 15.28 10.35 9.48
C GLY A 163 15.10 10.88 8.06
N ILE A 164 13.85 11.14 7.65
CA ILE A 164 13.51 11.72 6.35
C ILE A 164 14.15 13.10 6.19
N GLU A 165 14.05 13.98 7.20
CA GLU A 165 14.67 15.31 7.20
C GLU A 165 16.18 15.23 7.05
N ARG A 166 16.83 14.33 7.79
CA ARG A 166 18.29 14.12 7.70
C ARG A 166 18.72 13.68 6.30
N ILE A 167 18.06 12.67 5.74
CA ILE A 167 18.38 12.16 4.40
C ILE A 167 18.13 13.24 3.33
N ASN A 168 17.04 14.01 3.45
CA ASN A 168 16.78 15.12 2.53
C ASN A 168 17.87 16.19 2.60
N ALA A 169 18.35 16.54 3.81
CA ALA A 169 19.47 17.48 3.96
C ALA A 169 20.76 16.94 3.32
N GLU A 170 21.07 15.65 3.49
CA GLU A 170 22.21 15.01 2.83
C GLU A 170 22.06 14.97 1.30
N LEU A 171 20.88 14.66 0.79
CA LEU A 171 20.58 14.69 -0.65
C LEU A 171 20.81 16.09 -1.22
N SER A 172 20.36 17.15 -0.54
CA SER A 172 20.62 18.53 -0.97
C SER A 172 22.12 18.81 -1.09
N VAL A 173 22.93 18.37 -0.12
CA VAL A 173 24.39 18.52 -0.18
C VAL A 173 24.99 17.75 -1.36
N VAL A 174 24.56 16.51 -1.61
CA VAL A 174 25.05 15.71 -2.74
C VAL A 174 24.71 16.35 -4.08
N VAL A 175 23.49 16.87 -4.24
CA VAL A 175 23.06 17.59 -5.45
C VAL A 175 23.88 18.86 -5.65
N GLU A 176 24.12 19.65 -4.60
CA GLU A 176 24.97 20.84 -4.69
C GLU A 176 26.42 20.51 -5.09
N LEU A 177 26.99 19.42 -4.55
CA LEU A 177 28.33 18.95 -4.90
C LEU A 177 28.38 18.45 -6.35
N ALA A 178 27.35 17.75 -6.82
CA ALA A 178 27.23 17.31 -8.20
C ALA A 178 27.19 18.51 -9.15
N ALA A 179 26.34 19.49 -8.89
CA ALA A 179 26.23 20.73 -9.67
C ALA A 179 27.57 21.50 -9.70
N LYS A 180 28.27 21.61 -8.57
CA LYS A 180 29.60 22.24 -8.50
C LYS A 180 30.66 21.47 -9.30
N THR A 181 30.58 20.14 -9.33
CA THR A 181 31.53 19.28 -10.06
C THR A 181 31.31 19.40 -11.57
N ILE A 182 30.06 19.35 -12.02
CA ILE A 182 29.66 19.59 -13.42
C ILE A 182 30.11 20.99 -13.88
N LYS A 183 29.86 22.01 -13.05
CA LYS A 183 30.26 23.41 -13.32
C LYS A 183 31.77 23.62 -13.47
N LYS A 184 32.58 22.86 -12.74
CA LYS A 184 34.03 22.95 -12.85
C LYS A 184 34.51 22.30 -14.13
N ASN A 185 33.97 21.13 -14.48
CA ASN A 185 34.35 20.41 -15.68
C ASN A 185 34.01 21.19 -16.97
N SER A 186 32.85 21.86 -17.01
CA SER A 186 32.45 22.70 -18.15
C SER A 186 33.37 23.91 -18.39
N LYS A 187 34.27 24.24 -17.45
CA LYS A 187 35.22 25.36 -17.58
C LYS A 187 36.64 24.93 -17.93
N SER A 188 37.01 23.68 -17.62
CA SER A 188 38.38 23.19 -17.81
C SER A 188 38.52 22.20 -18.97
N ASN A 189 37.42 21.65 -19.51
CA ASN A 189 37.43 20.66 -20.61
C ASN A 189 38.38 19.47 -20.32
N GLU A 190 38.48 19.07 -19.05
CA GLU A 190 39.36 18.00 -18.59
C GLU A 190 38.60 16.67 -18.59
N ASP A 191 38.81 15.83 -19.62
CA ASP A 191 38.44 14.41 -19.61
C ASP A 191 39.33 13.61 -18.63
N SER A 192 39.30 14.00 -17.35
CA SER A 192 40.12 13.40 -16.31
C SER A 192 39.39 12.24 -15.65
N VAL A 193 40.13 11.15 -15.42
CA VAL A 193 39.69 10.01 -14.61
C VAL A 193 39.23 10.45 -13.20
N ASP A 194 39.77 11.56 -12.68
CA ASP A 194 39.39 12.13 -11.39
C ASP A 194 37.97 12.73 -11.39
N TYR A 195 37.57 13.44 -12.46
CA TYR A 195 36.19 13.93 -12.62
C TYR A 195 35.20 12.77 -12.67
N GLU A 196 35.46 11.77 -13.52
CA GLU A 196 34.56 10.63 -13.71
C GLU A 196 34.36 9.86 -12.39
N ASN A 197 35.44 9.61 -11.65
CA ASN A 197 35.37 8.96 -10.33
C ASN A 197 34.57 9.78 -9.30
N LYS A 198 34.78 11.11 -9.23
CA LYS A 198 34.02 11.99 -8.33
C LYS A 198 32.54 12.04 -8.69
N HIS A 199 32.23 12.14 -9.98
CA HIS A 199 30.86 12.15 -10.47
C HIS A 199 30.15 10.82 -10.16
N GLN A 200 30.78 9.69 -10.48
CA GLN A 200 30.23 8.36 -10.18
C GLN A 200 30.00 8.16 -8.69
N ASN A 201 30.91 8.62 -7.82
CA ASN A 201 30.73 8.54 -6.36
C ASN A 201 29.50 9.32 -5.88
N LEU A 202 29.30 10.54 -6.39
CA LEU A 202 28.13 11.36 -6.05
C LEU A 202 26.82 10.74 -6.55
N VAL A 203 26.82 10.16 -7.76
CA VAL A 203 25.68 9.43 -8.32
C VAL A 203 25.34 8.21 -7.45
N GLU A 204 26.34 7.45 -7.02
CA GLU A 204 26.11 6.27 -6.18
C GLU A 204 25.57 6.66 -4.80
N ARG A 205 26.14 7.70 -4.18
CA ARG A 205 25.65 8.24 -2.91
C ARG A 205 24.21 8.72 -3.02
N TYR A 206 23.86 9.42 -4.11
CA TYR A 206 22.49 9.83 -4.37
C TYR A 206 21.52 8.65 -4.45
N LYS A 207 21.89 7.57 -5.14
CA LYS A 207 21.05 6.36 -5.25
C LYS A 207 20.82 5.70 -3.90
N ILE A 208 21.87 5.57 -3.08
CA ILE A 208 21.78 4.97 -1.74
C ILE A 208 20.82 5.79 -0.88
N LEU A 209 21.05 7.11 -0.79
CA LEU A 209 20.20 8.02 -0.01
C LEU A 209 18.75 8.02 -0.50
N SER A 210 18.52 7.98 -1.82
CA SER A 210 17.18 7.89 -2.40
C SER A 210 16.46 6.59 -2.00
N CYS A 211 17.18 5.46 -2.00
CA CYS A 211 16.61 4.18 -1.58
C CYS A 211 16.27 4.17 -0.08
N GLU A 212 17.10 4.79 0.76
CA GLU A 212 16.82 4.94 2.19
C GLU A 212 15.64 5.87 2.45
N LEU A 213 15.53 6.98 1.72
CA LEU A 213 14.39 7.89 1.76
C LEU A 213 13.09 7.16 1.41
N ASP A 214 13.10 6.35 0.34
CA ASP A 214 11.95 5.54 -0.07
C ASP A 214 11.53 4.56 1.03
N LYS A 215 12.49 3.91 1.69
CA LYS A 215 12.21 2.97 2.80
C LYS A 215 11.57 3.69 3.99
N LEU A 216 12.11 4.82 4.42
CA LEU A 216 11.57 5.59 5.55
C LEU A 216 10.18 6.15 5.21
N SER A 217 10.02 6.71 4.01
CA SER A 217 8.74 7.27 3.54
C SER A 217 7.65 6.19 3.45
N LYS A 218 8.02 4.99 2.96
CA LYS A 218 7.11 3.84 2.96
C LYS A 218 6.75 3.41 4.37
N GLY A 219 7.72 3.33 5.28
CA GLY A 219 7.47 3.02 6.69
C GLY A 219 6.50 4.00 7.36
N LYS A 220 6.64 5.30 7.09
CA LYS A 220 5.72 6.34 7.57
C LYS A 220 4.33 6.16 6.97
N THR A 221 4.23 6.02 5.66
CA THR A 221 2.97 5.80 4.94
C THR A 221 2.24 4.55 5.45
N ASP A 222 2.97 3.47 5.72
CA ASP A 222 2.41 2.23 6.26
C ASP A 222 1.84 2.42 7.68
N LYS A 223 2.51 3.21 8.54
CA LYS A 223 1.98 3.58 9.86
C LYS A 223 0.72 4.43 9.75
N GLU A 224 0.73 5.49 8.94
CA GLU A 224 -0.42 6.39 8.72
C GLU A 224 -1.64 5.64 8.14
N ASN A 225 -1.39 4.70 7.22
CA ASN A 225 -2.44 3.85 6.66
C ASN A 225 -3.05 2.93 7.72
N LYS A 226 -2.23 2.35 8.61
CA LYS A 226 -2.72 1.53 9.73
C LYS A 226 -3.53 2.37 10.72
N GLU A 227 -3.03 3.54 11.08
CA GLU A 227 -3.71 4.49 11.95
C GLU A 227 -5.09 4.88 11.38
N THR A 228 -5.14 5.27 10.11
CA THR A 228 -6.38 5.66 9.42
C THR A 228 -7.41 4.53 9.43
N ARG A 229 -6.96 3.29 9.19
CA ARG A 229 -7.82 2.10 9.25
C ARG A 229 -8.34 1.84 10.66
N MET A 230 -7.49 1.92 11.68
CA MET A 230 -7.87 1.72 13.08
C MET A 230 -8.84 2.81 13.57
N LYS A 231 -8.61 4.08 13.21
CA LYS A 231 -9.56 5.18 13.48
C LYS A 231 -10.92 4.94 12.83
N SER A 232 -10.91 4.45 11.58
CA SER A 232 -12.13 4.09 10.87
C SER A 232 -12.87 2.95 11.59
N PHE A 233 -12.15 1.90 11.99
CA PHE A 233 -12.70 0.78 12.76
C PHE A 233 -13.29 1.23 14.11
N LEU A 234 -12.56 2.05 14.86
CA LEU A 234 -13.02 2.62 16.13
C LEU A 234 -14.33 3.42 15.94
N SER A 235 -14.43 4.19 14.86
CA SER A 235 -15.65 4.94 14.53
C SER A 235 -16.84 4.04 14.20
N VAL A 236 -16.60 2.83 13.67
CA VAL A 236 -17.63 1.83 13.37
C VAL A 236 -18.11 1.19 14.66
N ILE A 237 -17.19 0.78 15.55
CA ILE A 237 -17.52 0.20 16.86
C ILE A 237 -18.41 1.17 17.66
N TYR A 238 -18.07 2.46 17.70
CA TYR A 238 -18.88 3.44 18.43
C TYR A 238 -20.30 3.62 17.88
N LYS A 239 -20.49 3.42 16.56
CA LYS A 239 -21.78 3.59 15.88
C LYS A 239 -22.57 2.29 15.78
N SER A 240 -21.93 1.14 15.98
CA SER A 240 -22.56 -0.16 15.86
C SER A 240 -23.30 -0.52 17.13
N GLU A 241 -24.39 -1.27 16.94
CA GLU A 241 -25.14 -1.90 18.02
C GLU A 241 -24.24 -2.88 18.78
N ASP A 242 -24.42 -2.97 20.09
CA ASP A 242 -23.67 -3.89 20.95
C ASP A 242 -24.05 -5.35 20.66
N MET A 243 -25.18 -5.59 20.00
CA MET A 243 -25.66 -6.90 19.61
C MET A 243 -26.18 -6.88 18.17
N LEU A 244 -25.77 -7.86 17.37
CA LEU A 244 -26.33 -8.12 16.05
C LEU A 244 -27.30 -9.29 16.12
N ASN A 245 -28.53 -9.04 15.67
CA ASN A 245 -29.58 -10.05 15.51
C ASN A 245 -29.64 -10.61 14.09
N SER A 246 -29.00 -9.94 13.12
CA SER A 246 -28.99 -10.36 11.72
C SER A 246 -27.71 -9.92 11.02
N TRP A 247 -27.47 -10.47 9.81
CA TRP A 247 -26.28 -10.18 9.03
C TRP A 247 -26.17 -8.71 8.65
N ASN A 248 -25.00 -8.11 8.90
CA ASN A 248 -24.67 -6.76 8.47
C ASN A 248 -23.37 -6.75 7.67
N GLU A 249 -23.49 -6.65 6.35
CA GLU A 249 -22.36 -6.65 5.42
C GLU A 249 -21.38 -5.49 5.67
N ARG A 250 -21.89 -4.32 6.04
CA ARG A 250 -21.05 -3.15 6.30
C ARG A 250 -20.15 -3.37 7.51
N ILE A 251 -20.70 -3.95 8.58
CA ILE A 251 -19.93 -4.31 9.78
C ILE A 251 -18.88 -5.36 9.42
N TRP A 252 -19.26 -6.42 8.69
CA TRP A 252 -18.32 -7.42 8.19
C TRP A 252 -17.14 -6.80 7.42
N MET A 253 -17.44 -5.93 6.46
CA MET A 253 -16.44 -5.33 5.58
C MET A 253 -15.44 -4.45 6.34
N LEU A 254 -15.94 -3.70 7.32
CA LEU A 254 -15.16 -2.74 8.09
C LEU A 254 -14.43 -3.36 9.29
N MET A 255 -14.91 -4.50 9.80
CA MET A 255 -14.34 -5.12 10.99
C MET A 255 -13.40 -6.28 10.68
N VAL A 256 -13.77 -7.17 9.77
CA VAL A 256 -13.04 -8.41 9.54
C VAL A 256 -11.90 -8.15 8.56
N GLU A 257 -10.66 -8.35 8.98
CA GLU A 257 -9.51 -8.40 8.08
C GLU A 257 -9.41 -9.78 7.42
N LYS A 258 -9.44 -10.84 8.24
CA LYS A 258 -9.37 -12.24 7.80
C LYS A 258 -10.28 -13.12 8.64
N ALA A 259 -10.78 -14.19 8.04
CA ALA A 259 -11.58 -15.22 8.68
C ALA A 259 -10.90 -16.57 8.39
N ILE A 260 -10.11 -17.07 9.35
CA ILE A 260 -9.29 -18.27 9.20
C ILE A 260 -10.13 -19.50 9.57
N ILE A 261 -10.36 -20.37 8.59
CA ILE A 261 -11.18 -21.57 8.74
C ILE A 261 -10.29 -22.72 9.22
N GLN A 262 -10.62 -23.25 10.40
CA GLN A 262 -9.95 -24.35 11.07
C GLN A 262 -10.47 -25.72 10.59
N ARG A 263 -9.72 -26.80 10.88
CA ARG A 263 -10.10 -28.17 10.47
C ARG A 263 -11.40 -28.66 11.09
N ASP A 264 -11.73 -28.20 12.29
CA ASP A 264 -12.95 -28.52 13.05
C ASP A 264 -14.13 -27.60 12.74
N LYS A 265 -14.03 -26.80 11.66
CA LYS A 265 -15.08 -25.89 11.20
C LYS A 265 -15.27 -24.64 12.09
N ARG A 266 -14.43 -24.40 13.11
CA ARG A 266 -14.34 -23.09 13.76
C ARG A 266 -13.76 -22.05 12.81
N ILE A 267 -14.15 -20.79 12.99
CA ILE A 267 -13.60 -19.66 12.24
C ILE A 267 -12.94 -18.71 13.24
N LYS A 268 -11.64 -18.47 13.07
CA LYS A 268 -10.92 -17.43 13.80
C LYS A 268 -11.04 -16.13 13.02
N PHE A 269 -11.69 -15.13 13.61
CA PHE A 269 -11.81 -13.81 13.00
C PHE A 269 -10.67 -12.93 13.48
N ILE A 270 -9.90 -12.43 12.52
CA ILE A 270 -8.90 -11.38 12.73
C ILE A 270 -9.58 -10.07 12.38
N LEU A 271 -9.73 -9.20 13.37
CA LEU A 271 -10.28 -7.87 13.16
C LEU A 271 -9.16 -6.88 12.81
N TYR A 272 -9.52 -5.82 12.08
CA TYR A 272 -8.60 -4.70 11.87
C TYR A 272 -8.22 -4.10 13.23
N GLY A 273 -6.93 -4.08 13.56
CA GLY A 273 -6.46 -3.67 14.88
C GLY A 273 -5.59 -4.71 15.62
N ASN A 274 -5.36 -5.88 15.03
CA ASN A 274 -4.61 -7.02 15.64
C ASN A 274 -5.26 -7.66 16.87
N HIS A 275 -6.56 -7.45 17.09
CA HIS A 275 -7.31 -8.28 18.03
C HIS A 275 -7.65 -9.62 17.35
N ASN A 276 -7.05 -10.69 17.87
CA ASN A 276 -7.45 -12.05 17.53
C ASN A 276 -8.67 -12.39 18.38
N ILE A 277 -9.83 -12.62 17.76
CA ILE A 277 -10.94 -13.27 18.46
C ILE A 277 -11.04 -14.69 17.92
N GLU A 278 -10.76 -15.63 18.80
CA GLU A 278 -11.04 -17.04 18.56
C GLU A 278 -12.42 -17.36 19.12
N GLN A 279 -13.23 -18.09 18.34
CA GLN A 279 -14.38 -18.79 18.90
C GLN A 279 -13.84 -19.77 19.96
N ILE A 280 -14.24 -19.58 21.22
CA ILE A 280 -14.06 -20.58 22.29
C ILE A 280 -14.80 -21.85 21.89
#